data_AF-A0A8R2JLU9-F1
#
_entry.id   AF-A0A8R2JLU9-F1
#
_cell.length_a   1.000
_cell.length_b   1.000
_cell.length_c   1.000
_cell.angle_alpha   90.00
_cell.angle_beta   90.00
_cell.angle_gamma   90.00
#
_symmetry.space_group_name_H-M   'P 1'
#
loop_
_entity.id
_entity.type
_entity.pdbx_description
1 polymer ?
#
loop_
_entity_poly.entity_id
_entity_poly.type
_entity_poly.pdbx_seq_one_letter_code
_entity_poly.pdbx_strand_id
1 'polypeptide(L)'
;MSADCPLPIDNEIDLNILEDKTLGDLKFKNNLIHELSCVGGKHLKAAVKRIMSKLFTNSFLSMFSFSGKKGKKKFCDLFILPIILKSIKKQLKFKNTSDHEIEEPIKIYLAQAPFADKNKK
;
A
#
# COMPACT_ATOMS: atom_id res chain seq x y z
N MET A 1 11.87 -7.67 16.28
CA MET A 1 11.72 -7.57 14.82
C MET A 1 12.14 -8.92 14.25
N SER A 2 11.19 -9.82 13.98
CA SER A 2 11.46 -11.00 13.16
C SER A 2 11.13 -10.64 11.72
N ALA A 3 12.10 -10.88 10.84
CA ALA A 3 12.06 -10.57 9.42
C ALA A 3 11.11 -11.55 8.71
N ASP A 4 9.86 -11.14 8.52
CA ASP A 4 8.78 -12.05 8.15
C ASP A 4 8.07 -11.69 6.83
N CYS A 5 8.42 -10.58 6.18
CA CYS A 5 7.98 -10.26 4.82
C CYS A 5 9.01 -9.28 4.21
N PRO A 6 9.75 -9.65 3.16
CA PRO A 6 10.68 -8.73 2.52
C PRO A 6 9.87 -7.59 1.87
N LEU A 7 10.07 -6.38 2.38
CA LEU A 7 9.56 -5.16 1.77
C LEU A 7 10.72 -4.43 1.07
N PRO A 8 10.51 -3.84 -0.11
CA PRO A 8 9.25 -3.80 -0.85
C PRO A 8 8.93 -5.12 -1.57
N ILE A 9 7.65 -5.48 -1.63
CA ILE A 9 7.15 -6.63 -2.39
C ILE A 9 7.39 -6.39 -3.89
N ASP A 10 7.98 -7.39 -4.54
CA ASP A 10 8.24 -7.39 -5.97
C ASP A 10 7.71 -8.61 -6.73
N ASN A 11 7.08 -9.56 -6.03
CA ASN A 11 6.54 -10.79 -6.59
C ASN A 11 5.28 -11.28 -5.87
N GLU A 12 4.58 -12.22 -6.49
CA GLU A 12 3.30 -12.75 -5.98
C GLU A 12 3.44 -13.63 -4.73
N ILE A 13 4.58 -14.31 -4.56
CA ILE A 13 4.82 -15.17 -3.40
C ILE A 13 4.87 -14.32 -2.13
N ASP A 14 5.64 -13.23 -2.18
CA ASP A 14 5.74 -12.30 -1.05
C ASP A 14 4.43 -11.55 -0.77
N LEU A 15 3.66 -11.23 -1.83
CA LEU A 15 2.31 -10.69 -1.65
C LEU A 15 1.42 -11.67 -0.90
N ASN A 16 1.38 -12.95 -1.31
CA ASN A 16 0.54 -13.96 -0.67
C ASN A 16 0.96 -14.18 0.79
N ILE A 17 2.26 -14.21 1.08
CA ILE A 17 2.77 -14.31 2.45
C ILE A 17 2.30 -13.13 3.30
N LEU A 18 2.36 -11.90 2.76
CA LEU A 18 1.87 -10.72 3.46
C LEU A 18 0.36 -10.82 3.72
N GLU A 19 -0.42 -11.17 2.70
CA GLU A 19 -1.88 -11.28 2.78
C GLU A 19 -2.29 -12.33 3.81
N ASP A 20 -1.70 -13.53 3.77
CA ASP A 20 -1.95 -14.62 4.73
C ASP A 20 -1.62 -14.20 6.17
N LYS A 21 -0.48 -13.53 6.38
CA LYS A 21 -0.10 -13.02 7.71
C LYS A 21 -1.04 -11.94 8.21
N THR A 22 -1.45 -11.02 7.34
CA THR A 22 -2.39 -9.95 7.73
C THR A 22 -3.81 -10.47 8.02
N LEU A 23 -4.17 -11.62 7.46
CA LEU A 23 -5.43 -12.30 7.71
C LEU A 23 -5.39 -13.17 8.98
N GLY A 24 -4.32 -13.95 9.16
CA GLY A 24 -4.20 -14.96 10.22
C GLY A 24 -3.52 -14.51 11.52
N ASP A 25 -2.71 -13.44 11.50
CA ASP A 25 -1.98 -12.95 12.68
C ASP A 25 -2.37 -11.51 13.03
N LEU A 26 -3.22 -11.37 14.06
CA LEU A 26 -3.68 -10.08 14.55
C LEU A 26 -2.54 -9.22 15.13
N LYS A 27 -1.53 -9.84 15.74
CA LYS A 27 -0.38 -9.11 16.30
C LYS A 27 0.47 -8.54 15.17
N PHE A 28 0.76 -9.35 14.15
CA PHE A 28 1.44 -8.90 12.94
C PHE A 28 0.67 -7.75 12.27
N LYS A 29 -0.64 -7.92 12.05
CA LYS A 29 -1.51 -6.90 11.45
C LYS A 29 -1.47 -5.57 12.22
N ASN A 30 -1.61 -5.61 13.54
CA ASN A 30 -1.60 -4.40 14.37
C ASN A 30 -0.22 -3.72 14.38
N ASN A 31 0.85 -4.51 14.38
CA ASN A 31 2.22 -3.98 14.27
C ASN A 31 2.45 -3.30 12.91
N LEU A 32 1.99 -3.92 11.82
CA LEU A 32 2.09 -3.35 10.48
C LEU A 32 1.30 -2.03 10.37
N ILE A 33 0.07 -1.98 10.90
CA ILE A 33 -0.71 -0.74 10.95
C ILE A 33 0.04 0.35 11.74
N HIS A 34 0.64 -0.02 12.88
CA HIS A 34 1.41 0.92 13.68
C HIS A 34 2.63 1.45 12.93
N GLU A 35 3.44 0.56 12.35
CA GLU A 35 4.63 0.93 11.59
C GLU A 35 4.31 1.86 10.41
N LEU A 36 3.29 1.52 9.62
CA LEU A 36 2.86 2.33 8.49
C LEU A 36 2.26 3.67 8.93
N SER A 37 1.61 3.73 10.11
CA SER A 37 1.14 4.99 10.67
C SER A 37 2.29 5.95 11.03
N CYS A 38 3.48 5.44 11.32
CA CYS A 38 4.65 6.26 11.63
C CYS A 38 5.34 6.87 10.40
N VAL A 39 4.99 6.46 9.17
CA VAL A 39 5.64 6.92 7.93
C VAL A 39 5.40 8.42 7.67
N GLY A 40 4.20 8.90 8.01
CA GLY A 40 3.80 10.29 7.87
C GLY A 40 3.83 10.84 6.43
N GLY A 41 3.60 12.15 6.30
CA GLY A 41 3.70 12.87 5.03
C GLY A 41 3.21 14.31 5.14
N LYS A 42 3.76 15.21 4.32
CA LYS A 42 3.38 16.63 4.33
C LYS A 42 1.89 16.84 4.03
N HIS A 43 1.31 16.01 3.16
CA HIS A 43 -0.10 16.00 2.78
C HIS A 43 -0.52 14.56 2.44
N LEU A 44 -1.82 14.30 2.31
CA LEU A 44 -2.38 12.95 2.14
C LEU A 44 -1.72 12.18 0.98
N LYS A 45 -1.61 12.81 -0.19
CA LYS A 45 -0.93 12.24 -1.36
C LYS A 45 0.53 11.84 -1.07
N ALA A 46 1.26 12.60 -0.27
CA ALA A 46 2.64 12.27 0.10
C ALA A 46 2.69 11.10 1.09
N ALA A 47 1.77 11.05 2.07
CA ALA A 47 1.69 9.95 3.01
C ALA A 47 1.36 8.62 2.32
N VAL A 48 0.35 8.62 1.45
CA VAL A 48 0.01 7.46 0.61
C VAL A 48 1.18 7.06 -0.27
N LYS A 49 1.82 8.01 -0.98
CA LYS A 49 3.00 7.72 -1.82
C LYS A 49 4.10 7.01 -1.03
N ARG A 50 4.42 7.48 0.18
CA ARG A 50 5.49 6.93 1.03
C ARG A 50 5.14 5.53 1.56
N ILE A 51 3.88 5.30 1.95
CA ILE A 51 3.42 3.97 2.37
C ILE A 51 3.47 2.99 1.18
N MET A 52 2.93 3.37 0.03
CA MET A 52 2.92 2.53 -1.17
C MET A 52 4.34 2.18 -1.62
N SER A 53 5.27 3.14 -1.64
CA SER A 53 6.67 2.88 -2.00
C SER A 53 7.45 2.05 -0.97
N LYS A 54 7.00 2.04 0.29
CA LYS A 54 7.58 1.17 1.32
C LYS A 54 7.09 -0.26 1.17
N LEU A 55 5.84 -0.44 0.76
CA LEU A 55 5.22 -1.76 0.65
C LEU A 55 5.56 -2.49 -0.64
N PHE A 56 5.66 -1.78 -1.77
CA PHE A 56 5.75 -2.40 -3.09
C PHE A 56 6.74 -1.72 -4.02
N THR A 57 7.32 -2.50 -4.93
CA THR A 57 8.01 -1.94 -6.09
C THR A 57 7.01 -1.43 -7.13
N ASN A 58 7.40 -0.40 -7.88
CA ASN A 58 6.56 0.09 -8.97
C ASN A 58 6.44 -0.92 -10.12
N SER A 59 7.49 -1.72 -10.36
CA SER A 59 7.46 -2.82 -11.33
C SER A 59 6.34 -3.80 -11.00
N PHE A 60 6.25 -4.25 -9.75
CA PHE A 60 5.20 -5.16 -9.32
C PHE A 60 3.81 -4.52 -9.37
N LEU A 61 3.67 -3.29 -8.86
CA LEU A 61 2.39 -2.55 -8.94
C LEU A 61 1.94 -2.23 -10.37
N SER A 62 2.83 -2.31 -11.37
CA SER A 62 2.45 -2.12 -12.77
C SER A 62 1.44 -3.17 -13.25
N MET A 63 1.38 -4.34 -12.60
CA MET A 63 0.43 -5.43 -12.86
C MET A 63 -0.96 -5.18 -12.25
N PHE A 64 -1.10 -4.15 -11.42
CA PHE A 64 -2.33 -3.83 -10.71
C PHE A 64 -2.99 -2.56 -11.26
N SER A 65 -4.30 -2.51 -11.13
CA SER A 65 -5.05 -1.26 -11.07
C SER A 65 -6.00 -1.34 -9.89
N PHE A 66 -6.55 -0.20 -9.47
CA PHE A 66 -7.41 -0.19 -8.29
C PHE A 66 -8.58 -1.18 -8.43
N SER A 67 -9.31 -1.11 -9.55
CA SER A 67 -10.52 -1.92 -9.80
C SER A 67 -10.37 -2.99 -10.90
N GLY A 68 -9.14 -3.31 -11.33
CA GLY A 68 -8.89 -4.35 -12.34
C GLY A 68 -9.11 -3.94 -13.81
N LYS A 69 -8.99 -2.64 -14.14
CA LYS A 69 -9.11 -2.15 -15.52
C LYS A 69 -7.97 -2.67 -16.40
N LYS A 70 -8.27 -2.88 -17.69
CA LYS A 70 -7.30 -3.28 -18.73
C LYS A 70 -6.59 -4.61 -18.45
N GLY A 71 -7.32 -5.59 -17.90
CA GLY A 71 -6.79 -6.93 -17.61
C GLY A 71 -5.81 -6.98 -16.43
N LYS A 72 -5.65 -5.89 -15.69
CA LYS A 72 -4.80 -5.84 -14.49
C LYS A 72 -5.49 -6.48 -13.29
N LYS A 73 -4.71 -6.94 -12.32
CA LYS A 73 -5.22 -7.42 -11.03
C LYS A 73 -5.88 -6.28 -10.25
N LYS A 74 -6.87 -6.63 -9.42
CA LYS A 74 -7.61 -5.69 -8.56
C LYS A 74 -6.84 -5.46 -7.27
N PHE A 75 -6.38 -4.22 -7.05
CA PHE A 75 -5.77 -3.85 -5.78
C PHE A 75 -6.81 -3.74 -4.66
N CYS A 76 -8.06 -3.37 -5.00
CA CYS A 76 -9.13 -3.20 -4.02
C CYS A 76 -9.56 -4.50 -3.31
N ASP A 77 -9.20 -5.65 -3.88
CA ASP A 77 -9.55 -6.97 -3.32
C ASP A 77 -8.49 -7.47 -2.32
N LEU A 78 -7.34 -6.78 -2.20
CA LEU A 78 -6.24 -7.17 -1.31
C LEU A 78 -6.51 -6.76 0.15
N PHE A 79 -6.22 -7.64 1.11
CA PHE A 79 -6.30 -7.40 2.55
C PHE A 79 -5.35 -6.29 3.04
N ILE A 80 -4.29 -6.00 2.28
CA ILE A 80 -3.40 -4.87 2.55
C ILE A 80 -4.08 -3.50 2.37
N LEU A 81 -5.13 -3.37 1.54
CA LEU A 81 -5.81 -2.08 1.34
C LEU A 81 -6.44 -1.57 2.66
N PRO A 82 -7.30 -2.32 3.38
CA PRO A 82 -7.80 -1.93 4.69
C PRO A 82 -6.70 -1.56 5.70
N ILE A 83 -5.51 -2.18 5.62
CA ILE A 83 -4.37 -1.86 6.47
C ILE A 83 -3.80 -0.49 6.12
N ILE A 84 -3.62 -0.19 4.83
CA ILE A 84 -3.16 1.14 4.36
C ILE A 84 -4.14 2.23 4.82
N LEU A 85 -5.45 2.01 4.64
CA LEU A 85 -6.49 2.97 5.06
C LEU A 85 -6.44 3.24 6.58
N LYS A 86 -6.39 2.18 7.39
CA LYS A 86 -6.26 2.29 8.86
C LYS A 86 -4.97 2.99 9.28
N SER A 87 -3.87 2.70 8.59
CA SER A 87 -2.55 3.30 8.88
C SER A 87 -2.55 4.80 8.63
N ILE A 88 -3.17 5.25 7.53
CA ILE A 88 -3.34 6.68 7.23
C ILE A 88 -4.25 7.35 8.26
N LYS A 89 -5.41 6.77 8.57
CA LYS A 89 -6.34 7.34 9.57
C LYS A 89 -5.77 7.34 11.00
N LYS A 90 -4.78 6.50 11.31
CA LYS A 90 -4.07 6.53 12.59
C LYS A 90 -3.10 7.71 12.71
N GLN A 91 -2.75 8.37 11.60
CA GLN A 91 -1.97 9.60 11.61
C GLN A 91 -2.85 10.76 12.04
N LEU A 92 -2.43 11.50 13.09
CA LEU A 92 -3.22 12.61 13.66
C LEU A 92 -3.72 13.61 12.61
N LYS A 93 -2.92 13.86 11.58
CA LYS A 93 -3.22 14.78 10.49
C LYS A 93 -4.36 14.32 9.57
N PHE A 94 -4.56 13.00 9.42
CA PHE A 94 -5.49 12.40 8.45
C PHE A 94 -6.59 11.56 9.12
N LYS A 95 -6.79 11.71 10.44
CA LYS A 95 -7.74 10.91 11.22
C LYS A 95 -9.19 10.96 10.75
N ASN A 96 -9.60 12.07 10.17
CA ASN A 96 -10.97 12.32 9.74
C ASN A 96 -11.14 12.19 8.22
N THR A 97 -10.09 11.81 7.48
CA THR A 97 -10.15 11.62 6.04
C THR A 97 -10.99 10.38 5.72
N SER A 98 -11.92 10.49 4.77
CA SER A 98 -12.74 9.35 4.30
C SER A 98 -11.92 8.32 3.54
N ASP A 99 -12.39 7.08 3.44
CA ASP A 99 -11.68 6.05 2.65
C ASP A 99 -11.57 6.45 1.18
N HIS A 100 -12.63 7.01 0.61
CA HIS A 100 -12.63 7.52 -0.76
C HIS A 100 -11.51 8.54 -1.02
N GLU A 101 -11.31 9.50 -0.10
CA GLU A 101 -10.23 10.49 -0.23
C GLU A 101 -8.83 9.88 -0.16
N ILE A 102 -8.65 8.77 0.57
CA ILE A 102 -7.37 8.04 0.66
C ILE A 102 -7.17 7.15 -0.58
N GLU A 103 -8.23 6.57 -1.12
CA GLU A 103 -8.19 5.73 -2.32
C GLU A 103 -7.79 6.52 -3.57
N GLU A 104 -8.20 7.77 -3.72
CA GLU A 104 -7.84 8.60 -4.87
C GLU A 104 -6.32 8.69 -5.13
N PRO A 105 -5.48 9.07 -4.15
CA PRO A 105 -4.03 9.04 -4.34
C PRO A 105 -3.46 7.61 -4.52
N ILE A 106 -4.12 6.55 -4.01
CA ILE A 106 -3.72 5.15 -4.29
C ILE A 106 -3.97 4.82 -5.78
N LYS A 107 -5.16 5.16 -6.32
CA LYS A 107 -5.51 4.99 -7.73
C LYS A 107 -4.50 5.69 -8.64
N ILE A 108 -4.14 6.93 -8.30
CA ILE A 108 -3.13 7.71 -9.03
C ILE A 108 -1.76 7.03 -8.96
N TYR A 109 -1.34 6.58 -7.78
CA TYR A 109 -0.04 5.89 -7.61
C TYR A 109 0.04 4.63 -8.49
N LEU A 110 -0.99 3.79 -8.47
CA LEU A 110 -1.08 2.57 -9.30
C LEU A 110 -1.05 2.89 -10.80
N ALA A 111 -1.75 3.95 -11.23
CA ALA A 111 -1.75 4.38 -12.63
C ALA A 111 -0.38 4.87 -13.11
N GLN A 112 0.44 5.43 -12.20
CA GLN A 112 1.78 5.94 -12.48
C GLN A 112 2.87 4.85 -12.39
N ALA A 113 2.62 3.76 -11.67
CA ALA A 113 3.61 2.69 -11.44
C ALA A 113 4.29 2.17 -12.74
N PRO A 114 3.58 1.89 -13.85
CA PRO A 114 4.21 1.45 -15.11
C PRO A 114 5.18 2.46 -15.75
N PHE A 115 5.15 3.72 -15.32
CA PHE A 115 5.97 4.81 -15.89
C PHE A 115 7.10 5.25 -14.95
N ALA A 116 7.22 4.65 -13.77
CA ALA A 116 8.13 5.13 -12.74
C ALA A 116 9.62 5.01 -13.13
N ASP A 117 10.01 3.97 -13.87
CA ASP A 117 11.40 3.81 -14.32
C ASP A 117 11.76 4.72 -15.51
N LYS A 118 10.76 5.24 -16.24
CA LYS A 118 10.99 6.20 -17.34
C LYS A 118 11.35 7.60 -16.84
N ASN A 119 11.12 7.88 -15.55
CA ASN A 119 11.35 9.18 -14.91
C ASN A 119 12.64 9.24 -14.09
N LYS A 120 13.49 8.20 -14.14
CA LYS A 120 14.88 8.26 -13.67
C LYS A 120 15.74 8.85 -14.79
N LYS A 121 15.60 10.14 -15.04
CA LYS A 121 16.58 10.94 -15.78
C LYS A 121 17.30 11.85 -14.81
#